data_AF-A0A8J4TWA3-F1
#
_entry.id   AF-A0A8J4TWA3-F1
#
_cell.length_a   1.000
_cell.length_b   1.000
_cell.length_c   1.000
_cell.angle_alpha   90.00
_cell.angle_beta   90.00
_cell.angle_gamma   90.00
#
_symmetry.space_group_name_H-M   'P 1'
#
loop_
_entity.id
_entity.type
_entity.pdbx_description
1 polymer ?
#
loop_
_entity_poly.entity_id
_entity_poly.type
_entity_poly.pdbx_seq_one_letter_code
_entity_poly.pdbx_strand_id
1 'polypeptide(L)'
;FNGGCPMMEECPSDLGDITTYCDESFQPVEVEPQLQLTQKEPMKGEIEAEEMSSSLNLHPFLSAFALEEFELPVSIRLQEMSLFPKWHLPLKLMAVFFTVAFMYTFLRDVLQPYVSESKNDFYKIPILVLNKVLPWTSISLLALVYLPGGLAALLQLYRGTKYSSFPVWLENWMGVRKQLGLLAFLLACLHAIYSLSYPMRRSYRYKLLNWAYQQVQQKKENSWVEDDVWRMEIYISLGILGLGILALVAICSLPSVMNTLNWREFQCVQ
;
A
#
# COMPACT_ATOMS: atom_id res chain seq x y z
N PHE A 1 -50.36 -0.52 52.59
CA PHE A 1 -50.76 -1.93 52.38
C PHE A 1 -49.53 -2.67 51.86
N ASN A 2 -48.66 -3.10 52.78
CA ASN A 2 -48.47 -4.50 53.22
C ASN A 2 -47.98 -5.38 52.05
N GLY A 3 -46.82 -6.04 52.08
CA GLY A 3 -45.92 -6.42 53.17
C GLY A 3 -45.51 -7.89 52.98
N GLY A 4 -44.27 -8.25 53.34
CA GLY A 4 -43.90 -9.65 53.64
C GLY A 4 -42.68 -10.25 52.91
N CYS A 5 -41.52 -10.18 53.58
CA CYS A 5 -40.46 -11.22 53.59
C CYS A 5 -40.70 -12.09 54.86
N PRO A 6 -39.87 -13.07 55.30
CA PRO A 6 -38.74 -13.85 54.72
C PRO A 6 -38.82 -15.38 55.08
N MET A 7 -37.72 -16.15 54.87
CA MET A 7 -37.10 -17.22 55.73
C MET A 7 -36.25 -18.16 54.82
N MET A 8 -34.91 -18.31 54.90
CA MET A 8 -33.93 -18.77 55.92
C MET A 8 -33.65 -20.30 55.89
N GLU A 9 -32.37 -20.65 56.15
CA GLU A 9 -31.76 -21.98 56.41
C GLU A 9 -31.42 -22.85 55.18
N GLU A 10 -30.26 -23.51 55.04
CA GLU A 10 -29.22 -23.93 56.00
C GLU A 10 -27.93 -24.34 55.25
N CYS A 11 -26.79 -24.27 55.93
CA CYS A 11 -25.49 -24.83 55.54
C CYS A 11 -24.92 -25.53 56.79
N PRO A 12 -24.19 -26.65 56.65
CA PRO A 12 -22.99 -26.79 57.48
C PRO A 12 -21.77 -27.33 56.73
N SER A 13 -20.67 -26.60 56.91
CA SER A 13 -19.36 -27.03 57.43
C SER A 13 -18.97 -28.51 57.36
N ASP A 14 -17.77 -28.78 56.83
CA ASP A 14 -16.83 -29.68 57.52
C ASP A 14 -15.37 -29.25 57.29
N LEU A 15 -14.64 -29.15 58.40
CA LEU A 15 -13.25 -28.72 58.58
C LEU A 15 -12.60 -29.77 59.50
N GLY A 16 -11.42 -30.27 59.15
CA GLY A 16 -10.55 -31.07 60.02
C GLY A 16 -9.17 -31.25 59.36
N ASP A 17 -8.17 -30.50 59.81
CA ASP A 17 -7.12 -30.86 60.81
C ASP A 17 -5.99 -31.73 60.19
N ILE A 18 -4.76 -31.26 59.96
CA ILE A 18 -3.66 -30.73 60.83
C ILE A 18 -2.84 -31.83 61.57
N THR A 19 -1.50 -31.70 61.43
CA THR A 19 -0.36 -32.24 62.21
C THR A 19 0.08 -33.70 62.00
N THR A 20 1.35 -34.15 62.15
CA THR A 20 2.77 -33.68 62.22
C THR A 20 3.59 -34.97 62.52
N TYR A 21 4.92 -34.99 62.30
CA TYR A 21 6.03 -35.76 62.94
C TYR A 21 7.05 -36.25 61.87
N CYS A 22 8.27 -35.71 61.72
CA CYS A 22 9.51 -35.68 62.56
C CYS A 22 10.49 -36.87 62.31
N ASP A 23 11.55 -36.55 61.57
CA ASP A 23 12.97 -36.46 61.97
C ASP A 23 13.99 -37.65 62.03
N GLU A 24 15.22 -37.25 61.63
CA GLU A 24 16.60 -37.69 61.98
C GLU A 24 17.26 -39.00 61.45
N SER A 25 18.39 -38.86 60.72
CA SER A 25 19.77 -39.06 61.26
C SER A 25 20.95 -39.03 60.22
N PHE A 26 21.87 -38.06 60.41
CA PHE A 26 23.36 -37.98 60.32
C PHE A 26 24.27 -38.87 59.40
N GLN A 27 24.95 -38.22 58.42
CA GLN A 27 26.42 -37.94 58.14
C GLN A 27 27.54 -39.00 58.44
N PRO A 28 28.85 -38.79 58.06
CA PRO A 28 29.55 -38.27 56.86
C PRO A 28 30.79 -39.13 56.43
N VAL A 29 31.44 -38.88 55.27
CA VAL A 29 32.92 -39.05 55.09
C VAL A 29 33.45 -38.11 54.00
N GLU A 30 34.50 -37.37 54.35
CA GLU A 30 35.33 -36.44 53.57
C GLU A 30 36.61 -37.15 53.06
N VAL A 31 37.25 -36.64 52.00
CA VAL A 31 38.72 -36.51 51.79
C VAL A 31 39.03 -36.29 50.30
N GLU A 32 39.61 -35.13 50.00
CA GLU A 32 40.35 -34.73 48.79
C GLU A 32 41.86 -34.70 49.17
N PRO A 33 42.87 -34.95 48.31
CA PRO A 33 43.50 -33.84 47.55
C PRO A 33 44.33 -34.14 46.26
N GLN A 34 44.34 -33.15 45.35
CA GLN A 34 45.50 -32.52 44.67
C GLN A 34 46.45 -33.31 43.72
N LEU A 35 46.76 -32.69 42.55
CA LEU A 35 48.10 -32.12 42.19
C LEU A 35 48.66 -32.46 40.77
N GLN A 36 48.88 -31.38 39.96
CA GLN A 36 49.98 -31.14 38.98
C GLN A 36 50.07 -31.95 37.66
N LEU A 37 50.77 -31.56 36.58
CA LEU A 37 51.31 -30.32 35.96
C LEU A 37 52.01 -30.83 34.66
N THR A 38 52.23 -29.94 33.68
CA THR A 38 53.24 -30.02 32.58
C THR A 38 52.97 -30.94 31.38
N GLN A 39 52.93 -30.38 30.16
CA GLN A 39 54.12 -30.20 29.28
C GLN A 39 53.73 -29.89 27.81
N LYS A 40 54.35 -28.84 27.23
CA LYS A 40 55.11 -28.80 25.95
C LYS A 40 54.73 -27.69 24.94
N GLU A 41 55.72 -26.84 24.66
CA GLU A 41 55.78 -25.79 23.62
C GLU A 41 56.10 -26.36 22.20
N PRO A 42 56.04 -25.55 21.11
CA PRO A 42 55.39 -25.92 19.84
C PRO A 42 56.34 -26.38 18.72
N MET A 43 55.79 -27.06 17.70
CA MET A 43 56.48 -27.35 16.45
C MET A 43 55.74 -26.73 15.26
N LYS A 44 56.16 -25.50 14.95
CA LYS A 44 56.32 -24.87 13.63
C LYS A 44 55.74 -25.66 12.44
N GLY A 45 54.52 -25.31 12.03
CA GLY A 45 53.89 -25.85 10.84
C GLY A 45 52.58 -25.15 10.45
N GLU A 46 52.45 -23.85 10.68
CA GLU A 46 51.18 -23.14 10.36
C GLU A 46 51.34 -21.63 10.09
N ILE A 47 52.55 -21.18 9.70
CA ILE A 47 52.84 -19.73 9.54
C ILE A 47 52.42 -19.18 8.16
N GLU A 48 51.86 -19.98 7.24
CA GLU A 48 51.48 -19.47 5.90
C GLU A 48 49.97 -19.37 5.64
N ALA A 49 49.11 -19.65 6.64
CA ALA A 49 47.65 -19.47 6.49
C ALA A 49 47.11 -18.22 7.21
N GLU A 50 47.85 -17.62 8.14
CA GLU A 50 47.38 -16.48 8.93
C GLU A 50 47.62 -15.10 8.28
N GLU A 51 48.47 -14.99 7.25
CA GLU A 51 48.80 -13.69 6.66
C GLU A 51 47.91 -13.28 5.47
N MET A 52 47.02 -14.17 5.01
CA MET A 52 46.04 -13.86 3.94
C MET A 52 44.59 -13.73 4.45
N SER A 53 44.41 -13.48 5.75
CA SER A 53 43.09 -13.23 6.37
C SER A 53 43.05 -11.95 7.22
N SER A 54 43.95 -11.00 6.96
CA SER A 54 44.15 -9.78 7.77
C SER A 54 43.70 -8.48 7.07
N SER A 55 42.84 -8.55 6.05
CA SER A 55 42.40 -7.33 5.34
C SER A 55 40.96 -7.32 4.85
N LEU A 56 40.01 -7.80 5.66
CA LEU A 56 38.60 -7.40 5.51
C LEU A 56 37.93 -7.24 6.88
N ASN A 57 38.22 -6.12 7.53
CA ASN A 57 37.37 -5.58 8.58
C ASN A 57 36.03 -5.16 7.96
N LEU A 58 35.06 -6.08 7.93
CA LEU A 58 33.65 -5.74 7.80
C LEU A 58 32.97 -6.06 9.14
N HIS A 59 32.53 -4.99 9.80
CA HIS A 59 31.85 -4.95 11.09
C HIS A 59 30.85 -6.10 11.32
N PRO A 60 30.90 -6.83 12.46
CA PRO A 60 29.87 -7.79 12.82
C PRO A 60 28.70 -7.05 13.48
N PHE A 61 27.63 -6.76 12.73
CA PHE A 61 26.36 -6.28 13.28
C PHE A 61 25.15 -7.17 12.93
N LEU A 62 25.37 -8.36 12.37
CA LEU A 62 24.27 -9.24 11.98
C LEU A 62 24.41 -10.64 12.61
N SER A 63 24.43 -10.71 13.94
CA SER A 63 24.41 -11.98 14.68
C SER A 63 23.55 -11.93 15.94
N ALA A 64 22.42 -11.23 15.88
CA ALA A 64 21.44 -11.22 16.96
C ALA A 64 20.00 -11.12 16.42
N PHE A 65 19.65 -12.02 15.52
CA PHE A 65 18.28 -12.51 15.44
C PHE A 65 18.39 -14.01 15.36
N ALA A 66 18.43 -14.63 16.55
CA ALA A 66 18.16 -16.04 16.70
C ALA A 66 16.83 -16.31 16.00
N LEU A 67 16.92 -16.99 14.87
CA LEU A 67 15.79 -17.52 14.15
C LEU A 67 15.20 -18.58 15.08
N GLU A 68 14.20 -18.15 15.84
CA GLU A 68 13.33 -19.02 16.62
C GLU A 68 12.91 -20.15 15.68
N GLU A 69 13.37 -21.34 16.01
CA GLU A 69 13.22 -22.58 15.26
C GLU A 69 11.75 -23.00 15.31
N PHE A 70 10.91 -22.23 14.63
CA PHE A 70 9.50 -22.49 14.46
C PHE A 70 9.39 -23.59 13.42
N GLU A 71 8.90 -24.77 13.81
CA GLU A 71 8.61 -25.89 12.92
C GLU A 71 7.81 -25.40 11.71
N LEU A 72 8.50 -25.19 10.59
CA LEU A 72 7.89 -24.72 9.36
C LEU A 72 7.19 -25.93 8.73
N PRO A 73 5.85 -25.96 8.62
CA PRO A 73 5.17 -27.11 8.05
C PRO A 73 5.68 -27.39 6.63
N VAL A 74 6.02 -28.65 6.37
CA VAL A 74 6.66 -29.13 5.13
C VAL A 74 5.83 -28.81 3.87
N SER A 75 4.55 -28.44 4.02
CA SER A 75 3.70 -27.91 2.96
C SER A 75 4.13 -26.54 2.41
N ILE A 76 5.09 -25.86 3.05
CA ILE A 76 5.67 -24.58 2.58
C ILE A 76 6.83 -24.81 1.60
N ARG A 77 7.28 -26.06 1.41
CA ARG A 77 8.25 -26.40 0.37
C ARG A 77 7.53 -26.53 -0.97
N LEU A 78 7.72 -25.55 -1.86
CA LEU A 78 7.40 -25.58 -3.30
C LEU A 78 5.93 -25.34 -3.73
N GLN A 79 5.06 -24.81 -2.88
CA GLN A 79 3.90 -24.09 -3.42
C GLN A 79 4.45 -22.78 -4.01
N GLU A 80 4.58 -22.73 -5.34
CA GLU A 80 5.02 -21.58 -6.14
C GLU A 80 4.81 -20.25 -5.41
N MET A 81 5.90 -19.60 -4.98
CA MET A 81 5.82 -18.29 -4.33
C MET A 81 5.17 -17.31 -5.30
N SER A 82 3.86 -17.11 -5.16
CA SER A 82 3.11 -16.25 -6.06
C SER A 82 3.69 -14.83 -5.99
N LEU A 83 4.10 -14.28 -7.14
CA LEU A 83 4.65 -12.94 -7.21
C LEU A 83 3.51 -11.92 -7.06
N PHE A 84 3.49 -11.17 -5.95
CA PHE A 84 2.50 -10.12 -5.66
C PHE A 84 1.02 -10.59 -5.66
N PRO A 85 0.62 -11.55 -4.79
CA PRO A 85 -0.72 -12.15 -4.82
C PRO A 85 -1.85 -11.11 -4.66
N LYS A 86 -1.63 -10.08 -3.84
CA LYS A 86 -2.61 -9.01 -3.58
C LYS A 86 -2.74 -7.99 -4.73
N TRP A 87 -1.84 -8.00 -5.71
CA TRP A 87 -1.81 -7.03 -6.80
C TRP A 87 -2.44 -7.55 -8.10
N HIS A 88 -2.61 -8.87 -8.27
CA HIS A 88 -3.16 -9.43 -9.50
C HIS A 88 -4.54 -8.86 -9.85
N LEU A 89 -5.46 -8.79 -8.87
CA LEU A 89 -6.80 -8.26 -9.09
C LEU A 89 -6.78 -6.75 -9.42
N PRO A 90 -6.15 -5.87 -8.61
CA PRO A 90 -5.99 -4.45 -8.93
C PRO A 90 -5.36 -4.18 -10.30
N LEU A 91 -4.31 -4.92 -10.66
CA LEU A 91 -3.61 -4.73 -11.94
C LEU A 91 -4.47 -5.17 -13.12
N LYS A 92 -5.19 -6.30 -13.02
CA LYS A 92 -6.15 -6.72 -14.05
C LYS A 92 -7.26 -5.68 -14.23
N LEU A 93 -7.80 -5.17 -13.12
CA LEU A 93 -8.85 -4.15 -13.14
C LEU A 93 -8.36 -2.86 -13.80
N MET A 94 -7.19 -2.36 -13.41
CA MET A 94 -6.53 -1.21 -14.05
C MET A 94 -6.35 -1.44 -15.55
N ALA A 95 -5.82 -2.60 -15.95
CA ALA A 95 -5.58 -2.93 -17.36
C ALA A 95 -6.88 -2.93 -18.19
N VAL A 96 -7.98 -3.46 -17.62
CA VAL A 96 -9.30 -3.44 -18.27
C VAL A 96 -9.79 -2.01 -18.48
N PHE A 97 -9.83 -1.19 -17.43
CA PHE A 97 -10.27 0.21 -17.55
C PHE A 97 -9.40 1.00 -18.51
N PHE A 98 -8.08 0.84 -18.43
CA PHE A 98 -7.12 1.49 -19.31
C PHE A 98 -7.35 1.09 -20.77
N THR A 99 -7.53 -0.21 -21.05
CA THR A 99 -7.76 -0.72 -22.41
C THR A 99 -9.07 -0.20 -22.99
N VAL A 100 -10.16 -0.23 -22.22
CA VAL A 100 -11.47 0.27 -22.66
C VAL A 100 -11.39 1.76 -22.99
N ALA A 101 -10.81 2.57 -22.10
CA ALA A 101 -10.64 4.00 -22.32
C ALA A 101 -9.71 4.30 -23.50
N PHE A 102 -8.63 3.54 -23.64
CA PHE A 102 -7.70 3.67 -24.76
C PHE A 102 -8.38 3.37 -26.08
N MET A 103 -9.09 2.24 -26.19
CA MET A 103 -9.81 1.88 -27.41
C MET A 103 -10.84 2.95 -27.75
N TYR A 104 -11.69 3.36 -26.80
CA TYR A 104 -12.67 4.41 -27.03
C TYR A 104 -12.03 5.72 -27.52
N THR A 105 -10.97 6.18 -26.87
CA THR A 105 -10.28 7.43 -27.21
C THR A 105 -9.57 7.33 -28.56
N PHE A 106 -8.93 6.19 -28.85
CA PHE A 106 -8.27 5.92 -30.12
C PHE A 106 -9.28 5.91 -31.28
N LEU A 107 -10.41 5.21 -31.11
CA LEU A 107 -11.47 5.17 -32.12
C LEU A 107 -11.99 6.59 -32.40
N ARG A 108 -12.22 7.40 -31.36
CA ARG A 108 -12.79 8.74 -31.49
C ARG A 108 -11.80 9.78 -32.02
N ASP A 109 -10.59 9.85 -31.48
CA ASP A 109 -9.67 10.96 -31.74
C ASP A 109 -8.70 10.72 -32.92
N VAL A 110 -8.52 9.45 -33.31
CA VAL A 110 -7.59 9.05 -34.36
C VAL A 110 -8.31 8.36 -35.50
N LEU A 111 -9.09 7.31 -35.23
CA LEU A 111 -9.72 6.52 -36.29
C LEU A 111 -10.85 7.27 -37.01
N GLN A 112 -11.74 7.94 -36.25
CA GLN A 112 -12.87 8.66 -36.84
C GLN A 112 -12.43 9.82 -37.77
N PRO A 113 -11.46 10.70 -37.40
CA PRO A 113 -10.95 11.72 -38.32
C PRO A 113 -10.19 11.13 -39.51
N TYR A 114 -9.50 10.00 -39.33
CA TYR A 114 -8.80 9.32 -40.41
C TYR A 114 -9.77 8.78 -41.47
N VAL A 115 -10.85 8.14 -41.04
CA VAL A 115 -11.86 7.57 -41.95
C VAL A 115 -12.73 8.64 -42.58
N SER A 116 -13.18 9.64 -41.81
CA SER A 116 -14.15 10.64 -42.29
C SER A 116 -13.52 11.78 -43.09
N GLU A 117 -12.32 12.23 -42.71
CA GLU A 117 -11.71 13.44 -43.27
C GLU A 117 -10.35 13.16 -43.93
N SER A 118 -9.90 11.90 -43.97
CA SER A 118 -8.58 11.49 -44.48
C SER A 118 -7.39 12.21 -43.84
N LYS A 119 -7.57 12.75 -42.62
CA LYS A 119 -6.53 13.47 -41.88
C LYS A 119 -5.67 12.49 -41.07
N ASN A 120 -4.36 12.54 -41.26
CA ASN A 120 -3.41 11.73 -40.50
C ASN A 120 -3.07 12.41 -39.15
N ASP A 121 -3.78 12.00 -38.10
CA ASP A 121 -3.60 12.51 -36.73
C ASP A 121 -2.95 11.48 -35.78
N PHE A 122 -2.22 10.50 -36.32
CA PHE A 122 -1.59 9.42 -35.52
C PHE A 122 -0.55 9.93 -34.51
N TYR A 123 0.04 11.11 -34.74
CA TYR A 123 0.94 11.75 -33.76
C TYR A 123 0.25 12.08 -32.43
N LYS A 124 -1.09 12.02 -32.36
CA LYS A 124 -1.84 12.24 -31.11
C LYS A 124 -1.75 11.05 -30.15
N ILE A 125 -1.45 9.85 -30.63
CA ILE A 125 -1.48 8.61 -29.82
C ILE A 125 -0.55 8.69 -28.60
N PRO A 126 0.74 9.07 -28.73
CA PRO A 126 1.67 8.92 -27.60
C PRO A 126 1.41 9.88 -26.44
N ILE A 127 0.85 11.07 -26.70
CA ILE A 127 0.67 12.10 -25.65
C ILE A 127 -0.80 12.46 -25.44
N LEU A 128 -1.54 12.82 -26.51
CA LEU A 128 -2.92 13.30 -26.32
C LEU A 128 -3.87 12.18 -25.93
N VAL A 129 -3.76 11.00 -26.56
CA VAL A 129 -4.61 9.86 -26.23
C VAL A 129 -4.30 9.38 -24.81
N LEU A 130 -3.01 9.18 -24.48
CA LEU A 130 -2.62 8.80 -23.12
C LEU A 130 -3.07 9.83 -22.07
N ASN A 131 -2.94 11.13 -22.33
CA ASN A 131 -3.36 12.15 -21.37
C ASN A 131 -4.89 12.27 -21.18
N LYS A 132 -5.69 11.56 -21.98
CA LYS A 132 -7.14 11.37 -21.74
C LYS A 132 -7.42 10.06 -20.99
N VAL A 133 -6.68 9.00 -21.31
CA VAL A 133 -6.86 7.66 -20.73
C VAL A 133 -6.39 7.60 -19.27
N LEU A 134 -5.23 8.21 -18.98
CA LEU A 134 -4.62 8.24 -17.63
C LEU A 134 -5.57 8.82 -16.57
N PRO A 135 -6.09 10.07 -16.70
CA PRO A 135 -6.97 10.64 -15.68
C PRO A 135 -8.30 9.88 -15.58
N TRP A 136 -8.86 9.40 -16.69
CA TRP A 136 -10.10 8.63 -16.68
C TRP A 136 -9.95 7.31 -15.93
N THR A 137 -8.83 6.61 -16.13
CA THR A 137 -8.52 5.37 -15.41
C THR A 137 -8.23 5.68 -13.94
N SER A 138 -7.46 6.73 -13.65
CA SER A 138 -7.15 7.18 -12.29
C SER A 138 -8.41 7.46 -11.47
N ILE A 139 -9.32 8.30 -11.97
CA ILE A 139 -10.54 8.66 -11.24
C ILE A 139 -11.48 7.46 -11.09
N SER A 140 -11.53 6.56 -12.07
CA SER A 140 -12.33 5.33 -11.99
C SER A 140 -11.81 4.39 -10.90
N LEU A 141 -10.48 4.18 -10.84
CA LEU A 141 -9.88 3.39 -9.76
C LEU A 141 -10.09 4.03 -8.39
N LEU A 142 -9.93 5.36 -8.30
CA LEU A 142 -10.19 6.09 -7.06
C LEU A 142 -11.65 5.94 -6.60
N ALA A 143 -12.62 6.02 -7.52
CA ALA A 143 -14.02 5.75 -7.20
C ALA A 143 -14.21 4.32 -6.66
N LEU A 144 -13.52 3.32 -7.21
CA LEU A 144 -13.58 1.93 -6.75
C LEU A 144 -12.90 1.69 -5.40
N VAL A 145 -12.06 2.61 -4.92
CA VAL A 145 -11.54 2.57 -3.53
C VAL A 145 -12.65 2.89 -2.53
N TYR A 146 -13.46 3.90 -2.82
CA TYR A 146 -14.47 4.43 -1.88
C TYR A 146 -15.85 3.80 -2.03
N LEU A 147 -16.20 3.31 -3.22
CA LEU A 147 -17.48 2.66 -3.51
C LEU A 147 -17.85 1.47 -2.58
N PRO A 148 -16.95 0.52 -2.26
CA PRO A 148 -17.31 -0.61 -1.40
C PRO A 148 -17.61 -0.16 0.04
N GLY A 149 -17.04 0.96 0.51
CA GLY A 149 -17.37 1.54 1.81
C GLY A 149 -18.81 2.05 1.87
N GLY A 150 -19.24 2.76 0.82
CA GLY A 150 -20.63 3.20 0.67
C GLY A 150 -21.61 2.03 0.57
N LEU A 151 -21.28 1.00 -0.23
CA LEU A 151 -22.09 -0.21 -0.35
C LEU A 151 -22.19 -0.98 0.97
N ALA A 152 -21.09 -1.07 1.72
CA ALA A 152 -21.08 -1.70 3.04
C ALA A 152 -22.00 -0.97 4.02
N ALA A 153 -21.99 0.36 4.03
CA ALA A 153 -22.88 1.17 4.86
C ALA A 153 -24.36 0.98 4.48
N LEU A 154 -24.68 0.98 3.19
CA LEU A 154 -26.04 0.72 2.71
C LEU A 154 -26.53 -0.68 3.09
N LEU A 155 -25.66 -1.68 2.98
CA LEU A 155 -25.99 -3.06 3.34
C LEU A 155 -26.20 -3.23 4.86
N GLN A 156 -25.39 -2.55 5.68
CA GLN A 156 -25.56 -2.53 7.13
C GLN A 156 -26.89 -1.86 7.52
N LEU A 157 -27.25 -0.75 6.87
CA LEU A 157 -28.52 -0.08 7.10
C LEU A 157 -29.71 -0.95 6.68
N TYR A 158 -29.62 -1.59 5.51
CA TYR A 158 -30.66 -2.50 5.01
C TYR A 158 -30.88 -3.69 5.94
N ARG A 159 -29.82 -4.26 6.52
CA ARG A 159 -29.91 -5.37 7.47
C ARG A 159 -30.29 -4.94 8.89
N GLY A 160 -30.19 -3.64 9.21
CA GLY A 160 -30.42 -3.12 10.56
C GLY A 160 -29.42 -3.58 11.62
N THR A 161 -28.30 -4.20 11.22
CA THR A 161 -27.27 -4.69 12.14
C THR A 161 -25.87 -4.61 11.55
N LYS A 162 -24.89 -4.25 12.39
CA LYS A 162 -23.47 -4.22 12.03
C LYS A 162 -22.77 -5.57 12.17
N TYR A 163 -23.40 -6.54 12.84
CA TYR A 163 -22.78 -7.81 13.23
C TYR A 163 -22.92 -8.91 12.17
N SER A 164 -23.56 -8.62 11.04
CA SER A 164 -23.72 -9.57 9.94
C SER A 164 -22.51 -9.54 9.02
N SER A 165 -21.95 -10.72 8.71
CA SER A 165 -20.82 -10.85 7.80
C SER A 165 -21.14 -10.32 6.40
N PHE A 166 -20.15 -9.68 5.77
CA PHE A 166 -20.28 -9.23 4.39
C PHE A 166 -20.26 -10.41 3.41
N PRO A 167 -20.88 -10.28 2.23
CA PRO A 167 -20.66 -11.23 1.14
C PRO A 167 -19.17 -11.30 0.77
N VAL A 168 -18.68 -12.50 0.46
CA VAL A 168 -17.25 -12.77 0.19
C VAL A 168 -16.67 -11.85 -0.90
N TRP A 169 -17.46 -11.49 -1.93
CA TRP A 169 -17.00 -10.58 -2.98
C TRP A 169 -16.71 -9.16 -2.46
N LEU A 170 -17.50 -8.67 -1.50
CA LEU A 170 -17.36 -7.33 -0.94
C LEU A 170 -16.18 -7.28 0.04
N GLU A 171 -16.00 -8.33 0.83
CA GLU A 171 -14.83 -8.49 1.70
C GLU A 171 -13.52 -8.50 0.90
N ASN A 172 -13.46 -9.30 -0.17
CA ASN A 172 -12.30 -9.34 -1.06
C ASN A 172 -12.03 -7.98 -1.71
N TRP A 173 -13.07 -7.25 -2.13
CA TRP A 173 -12.92 -5.90 -2.68
C TRP A 173 -12.41 -4.90 -1.63
N MET A 174 -12.96 -4.92 -0.42
CA MET A 174 -12.50 -4.10 0.70
C MET A 174 -11.02 -4.35 1.03
N GLY A 175 -10.54 -5.58 0.84
CA GLY A 175 -9.15 -5.99 1.05
C GLY A 175 -8.14 -5.48 0.01
N VAL A 176 -8.59 -5.03 -1.17
CA VAL A 176 -7.71 -4.53 -2.25
C VAL A 176 -7.72 -3.00 -2.41
N ARG A 177 -8.43 -2.28 -1.54
CA ARG A 177 -8.58 -0.81 -1.60
C ARG A 177 -7.24 -0.07 -1.60
N LYS A 178 -6.29 -0.51 -0.78
CA LYS A 178 -4.95 0.09 -0.70
C LYS A 178 -4.24 0.05 -2.05
N GLN A 179 -4.24 -1.10 -2.71
CA GLN A 179 -3.59 -1.31 -3.99
C GLN A 179 -4.27 -0.50 -5.10
N LEU A 180 -5.61 -0.45 -5.11
CA LEU A 180 -6.37 0.37 -6.05
C LEU A 180 -6.06 1.86 -5.88
N GLY A 181 -5.97 2.35 -4.64
CA GLY A 181 -5.62 3.74 -4.34
C GLY A 181 -4.21 4.11 -4.78
N LEU A 182 -3.23 3.21 -4.58
CA LEU A 182 -1.86 3.42 -5.03
C LEU A 182 -1.74 3.43 -6.57
N LEU A 183 -2.47 2.55 -7.27
CA LEU A 183 -2.52 2.57 -8.74
C LEU A 183 -3.19 3.84 -9.26
N ALA A 184 -4.29 4.28 -8.63
CA ALA A 184 -4.93 5.55 -8.97
C ALA A 184 -3.95 6.71 -8.80
N PHE A 185 -3.24 6.78 -7.67
CA PHE A 185 -2.23 7.81 -7.44
C PHE A 185 -1.11 7.81 -8.49
N LEU A 186 -0.57 6.63 -8.84
CA LEU A 186 0.45 6.51 -9.89
C LEU A 186 -0.05 7.07 -11.23
N LEU A 187 -1.27 6.72 -11.64
CA LEU A 187 -1.87 7.21 -12.88
C LEU A 187 -2.15 8.72 -12.82
N ALA A 188 -2.52 9.26 -11.66
CA ALA A 188 -2.68 10.70 -11.44
C ALA A 188 -1.34 11.45 -11.58
N CYS A 189 -0.25 10.92 -11.02
CA CYS A 189 1.09 11.48 -11.18
C CYS A 189 1.54 11.47 -12.65
N LEU A 190 1.33 10.35 -13.35
CA LEU A 190 1.60 10.27 -14.78
C LEU A 190 0.77 11.30 -15.55
N HIS A 191 -0.53 11.41 -15.28
CA HIS A 191 -1.40 12.43 -15.88
C HIS A 191 -0.88 13.85 -15.65
N ALA A 192 -0.41 14.17 -14.43
CA ALA A 192 0.16 15.48 -14.12
C ALA A 192 1.41 15.76 -14.97
N ILE A 193 2.34 14.79 -15.07
CA ILE A 193 3.55 14.92 -15.90
C ILE A 193 3.19 15.10 -17.38
N TYR A 194 2.28 14.29 -17.91
CA TYR A 194 1.82 14.41 -19.30
C TYR A 194 1.15 15.76 -19.56
N SER A 195 0.36 16.26 -18.62
CA SER A 195 -0.30 17.57 -18.72
C SER A 195 0.69 18.72 -18.67
N LEU A 196 1.68 18.69 -17.78
CA LEU A 196 2.75 19.69 -17.70
C LEU A 196 3.63 19.69 -18.96
N SER A 197 3.73 18.56 -19.67
CA SER A 197 4.50 18.46 -20.92
C SER A 197 3.80 19.06 -22.15
N TYR A 198 2.53 19.49 -22.04
CA TYR A 198 1.77 20.05 -23.18
C TYR A 198 2.47 21.21 -23.91
N PRO A 199 2.95 22.25 -23.21
CA PRO A 199 3.60 23.41 -23.85
C PRO A 199 4.93 23.05 -24.51
N MET A 200 5.61 22.00 -24.02
CA MET A 200 6.90 21.55 -24.55
C MET A 200 6.77 20.89 -25.94
N ARG A 201 5.59 20.41 -26.31
CA ARG A 201 5.36 19.65 -27.53
C ARG A 201 5.47 20.52 -28.79
N ARG A 202 6.25 20.05 -29.78
CA ARG A 202 6.40 20.74 -31.09
C ARG A 202 5.07 21.00 -31.80
N SER A 203 4.13 20.04 -31.77
CA SER A 203 2.82 20.23 -32.39
C SER A 203 1.97 21.29 -31.71
N TYR A 204 2.15 21.56 -30.41
CA TYR A 204 1.50 22.68 -29.75
C TYR A 204 2.11 24.02 -30.21
N ARG A 205 3.44 24.09 -30.32
CA ARG A 205 4.13 25.29 -30.85
C ARG A 205 3.66 25.66 -32.26
N TYR A 206 3.54 24.69 -33.16
CA TYR A 206 3.01 24.96 -34.51
C TYR A 206 1.56 25.45 -34.49
N LYS A 207 0.70 24.89 -33.62
CA LYS A 207 -0.67 25.38 -33.46
C LYS A 207 -0.71 26.81 -32.95
N LEU A 208 0.09 27.15 -31.94
CA LEU A 208 0.18 28.50 -31.39
C LEU A 208 0.61 29.51 -32.47
N LEU A 209 1.61 29.16 -33.28
CA LEU A 209 2.08 30.03 -34.38
C LEU A 209 1.01 30.22 -35.45
N ASN A 210 0.30 29.16 -35.83
CA ASN A 210 -0.81 29.24 -36.79
C ASN A 210 -1.96 30.11 -36.25
N TRP A 211 -2.31 30.00 -34.96
CA TRP A 211 -3.33 30.83 -34.33
C TRP A 211 -2.91 32.31 -34.29
N ALA A 212 -1.66 32.61 -33.94
CA ALA A 212 -1.14 33.97 -33.94
C ALA A 212 -1.15 34.57 -35.36
N TYR A 213 -0.74 33.79 -36.37
CA TYR A 213 -0.80 34.23 -37.77
C TYR A 213 -2.23 34.53 -38.22
N GLN A 214 -3.19 33.66 -37.90
CA GLN A 214 -4.61 33.86 -38.22
C GLN A 214 -5.21 35.07 -37.49
N GLN A 215 -4.84 35.31 -36.24
CA GLN A 215 -5.28 36.47 -35.48
C GLN A 215 -4.85 37.79 -36.15
N VAL A 216 -3.60 37.86 -36.60
CA VAL A 216 -3.06 39.04 -37.31
C VAL A 216 -3.77 39.23 -38.66
N GLN A 217 -4.00 38.15 -39.41
CA GLN A 217 -4.75 38.20 -40.67
C GLN A 217 -6.18 38.73 -40.47
N GLN A 218 -6.82 38.37 -39.36
CA GLN A 218 -8.15 38.84 -38.99
C GLN A 218 -8.17 40.24 -38.35
N LYS A 219 -7.00 40.89 -38.20
CA LYS A 219 -6.85 42.20 -37.53
C LYS A 219 -7.48 42.25 -36.13
N LYS A 220 -7.47 41.12 -35.42
CA LYS A 220 -8.03 41.02 -34.07
C LYS A 220 -6.95 41.38 -33.05
N GLU A 221 -7.09 42.54 -32.40
CA GLU A 221 -6.09 43.05 -31.46
C GLU A 221 -6.02 42.23 -30.16
N ASN A 222 -7.17 41.90 -29.57
CA ASN A 222 -7.24 41.16 -28.30
C ASN A 222 -7.91 39.79 -28.47
N SER A 223 -7.22 38.72 -28.08
CA SER A 223 -7.74 37.34 -28.08
C SER A 223 -8.20 36.84 -26.71
N TRP A 224 -8.20 37.70 -25.69
CA TRP A 224 -8.65 37.39 -24.33
C TRP A 224 -10.13 36.98 -24.30
N VAL A 225 -10.40 35.85 -23.65
CA VAL A 225 -11.75 35.33 -23.40
C VAL A 225 -11.85 34.99 -21.92
N GLU A 226 -12.54 35.84 -21.16
CA GLU A 226 -12.61 35.79 -19.69
C GLU A 226 -13.08 34.43 -19.18
N ASP A 227 -14.17 33.90 -19.73
CA ASP A 227 -14.76 32.62 -19.29
C ASP A 227 -13.81 31.43 -19.48
N ASP A 228 -13.04 31.42 -20.57
CA ASP A 228 -12.07 30.35 -20.86
C ASP A 228 -10.87 30.43 -19.90
N VAL A 229 -10.45 31.64 -19.52
CA VAL A 229 -9.38 31.86 -18.54
C VAL A 229 -9.83 31.37 -17.16
N TRP A 230 -10.99 31.82 -16.65
CA TRP A 230 -11.50 31.35 -15.35
C TRP A 230 -11.66 29.84 -15.31
N ARG A 231 -12.21 29.24 -16.36
CA ARG A 231 -12.34 27.79 -16.45
C ARG A 231 -10.97 27.12 -16.29
N MET A 232 -9.96 27.57 -17.04
CA MET A 232 -8.60 27.04 -17.00
C MET A 232 -7.98 27.13 -15.61
N GLU A 233 -7.97 28.33 -15.01
CA GLU A 233 -7.33 28.58 -13.72
C GLU A 233 -7.96 27.77 -12.59
N ILE A 234 -9.30 27.64 -12.57
CA ILE A 234 -10.02 26.90 -11.53
C ILE A 234 -9.70 25.40 -11.59
N TYR A 235 -9.87 24.75 -12.75
CA TYR A 235 -9.68 23.29 -12.78
C TYR A 235 -8.21 22.88 -12.65
N ILE A 236 -7.25 23.72 -13.08
CA ILE A 236 -5.83 23.48 -12.81
C ILE A 236 -5.57 23.53 -11.31
N SER A 237 -6.01 24.58 -10.64
CA SER A 237 -5.80 24.77 -9.20
C SER A 237 -6.40 23.60 -8.40
N LEU A 238 -7.65 23.22 -8.70
CA LEU A 238 -8.29 22.07 -8.08
C LEU A 238 -7.57 20.75 -8.37
N GLY A 239 -7.06 20.57 -9.59
CA GLY A 239 -6.26 19.39 -9.96
C GLY A 239 -4.97 19.27 -9.15
N ILE A 240 -4.27 20.39 -8.93
CA ILE A 240 -3.04 20.44 -8.11
C ILE A 240 -3.37 20.11 -6.65
N LEU A 241 -4.41 20.73 -6.09
CA LEU A 241 -4.86 20.46 -4.72
C LEU A 241 -5.28 18.99 -4.54
N GLY A 242 -6.07 18.46 -5.49
CA GLY A 242 -6.49 17.06 -5.48
C GLY A 242 -5.32 16.09 -5.55
N LEU A 243 -4.31 16.37 -6.39
CA LEU A 243 -3.08 15.57 -6.44
C LEU A 243 -2.29 15.65 -5.13
N GLY A 244 -2.23 16.84 -4.50
CA GLY A 244 -1.60 17.03 -3.19
C GLY A 244 -2.26 16.19 -2.10
N ILE A 245 -3.59 16.15 -2.06
CA ILE A 245 -4.34 15.30 -1.13
C ILE A 245 -4.08 13.82 -1.41
N LEU A 246 -4.11 13.39 -2.67
CA LEU A 246 -3.79 12.00 -3.04
C LEU A 246 -2.35 11.60 -2.65
N ALA A 247 -1.40 12.53 -2.75
CA ALA A 247 -0.03 12.29 -2.30
C ALA A 247 0.05 12.06 -0.78
N LEU A 248 -0.70 12.83 0.01
CA LEU A 248 -0.79 12.60 1.47
C LEU A 248 -1.36 11.21 1.79
N VAL A 249 -2.46 10.82 1.12
CA VAL A 249 -3.06 9.48 1.27
C VAL A 249 -2.06 8.37 0.91
N ALA A 250 -1.29 8.56 -0.16
CA ALA A 250 -0.26 7.61 -0.59
C ALA A 250 0.92 7.51 0.40
N ILE A 251 1.38 8.64 0.95
CA ILE A 251 2.45 8.66 1.96
C ILE A 251 2.00 7.94 3.24
N CYS A 252 0.78 8.21 3.71
CA CYS A 252 0.19 7.54 4.88
C CYS A 252 -0.05 6.04 4.65
N SER A 253 -0.01 5.57 3.39
CA SER A 253 -0.12 4.15 3.05
C SER A 253 1.20 3.39 3.22
N LEU A 254 2.34 4.08 3.41
CA LEU A 254 3.64 3.45 3.66
C LEU A 254 3.63 2.79 5.06
N PRO A 255 4.12 1.55 5.21
CA PRO A 255 4.13 0.87 6.51
C PRO A 255 4.85 1.65 7.62
N SER A 256 5.93 2.36 7.28
CA SER A 256 6.68 3.19 8.23
C SER A 256 5.86 4.34 8.82
N VAL A 257 4.99 4.96 8.03
CA VAL A 257 4.12 6.07 8.48
C VAL A 257 2.84 5.53 9.09
N MET A 258 2.23 4.52 8.47
CA MET A 258 1.00 3.89 8.96
C MET A 258 1.16 3.34 10.38
N ASN A 259 2.32 2.79 10.72
CA ASN A 259 2.59 2.24 12.05
C ASN A 259 2.82 3.32 13.13
N THR A 260 3.04 4.59 12.77
CA THR A 260 3.18 5.69 13.74
C THR A 260 1.88 6.41 14.04
N LEU A 261 0.86 6.25 13.20
CA LEU A 261 -0.43 6.95 13.32
C LEU A 261 -1.39 6.15 14.21
N ASN A 262 -2.16 6.85 15.03
CA ASN A 262 -3.28 6.21 15.72
C ASN A 262 -4.46 5.98 14.74
N TRP A 263 -5.42 5.15 15.16
CA TRP A 263 -6.58 4.81 14.32
C TRP A 263 -7.42 6.02 13.90
N ARG A 264 -7.56 7.04 14.76
CA ARG A 264 -8.35 8.25 14.44
C ARG A 264 -7.65 9.11 13.40
N GLU A 265 -6.34 9.26 13.49
CA GLU A 265 -5.50 9.97 12.52
C GLU A 265 -5.53 9.26 11.16
N PHE A 266 -5.39 7.94 11.15
CA PHE A 266 -5.46 7.14 9.93
C PHE A 266 -6.82 7.27 9.24
N GLN A 267 -7.93 7.20 9.99
CA GLN A 267 -9.28 7.40 9.46
C GLN A 267 -9.56 8.82 8.97
N CYS A 268 -8.89 9.83 9.53
CA CYS A 268 -9.03 11.22 9.07
C CYS A 268 -8.42 11.40 7.68
N VAL A 269 -7.31 10.72 7.41
CA VAL A 269 -6.58 10.83 6.14
C VAL A 269 -7.18 9.96 5.03
N GLN A 270 -7.65 8.75 5.36
CA GLN A 270 -8.13 7.74 4.39
C GLN A 270 -9.60 7.90 4.03
#